data_AF-B6ASY9-F1
#
_entry.id   AF-B6ASY9-F1
#
_cell.length_a   1.000
_cell.length_b   1.000
_cell.length_c   1.000
_cell.angle_alpha   90.00
_cell.angle_beta   90.00
_cell.angle_gamma   90.00
#
_symmetry.space_group_name_H-M   'P 1'
#
loop_
_entity.id
_entity.type
_entity.pdbx_description
1 polymer ?
#
loop_
_entity_poly.entity_id
_entity_poly.type
_entity_poly.pdbx_seq_one_letter_code
_entity_poly.pdbx_strand_id
1 'polypeptide(L)'
;MQIADWLRERYPAEMTVVVQHWFDNLDIRDDGFSITLNFGDAPEPLNIPFDALRTFVDPSVEFGLRFEADEDDEEEPALHSVDQEAPETEPAEIMLVDEEDAPKKDAEIVSLDAFRK
;
A
#
# COMPACT_ATOMS: atom_id res chain seq x y z
N MET A 1 2.07 -10.32 -15.93
CA MET A 1 2.90 -9.10 -15.75
C MET A 1 3.86 -8.97 -16.92
N GLN A 2 4.04 -7.76 -17.46
CA GLN A 2 5.02 -7.47 -18.51
C GLN A 2 5.87 -6.27 -18.11
N ILE A 3 7.17 -6.50 -17.94
CA ILE A 3 8.19 -5.49 -17.60
C ILE A 3 9.51 -5.85 -18.32
N ALA A 4 10.42 -4.90 -18.45
CA ALA A 4 11.70 -5.12 -19.14
C ALA A 4 12.53 -6.25 -18.48
N ASP A 5 13.24 -7.04 -19.30
CA ASP A 5 14.00 -8.20 -18.81
C ASP A 5 15.05 -7.82 -17.76
N TRP A 6 15.70 -6.67 -17.93
CA TRP A 6 16.71 -6.17 -17.00
C TRP A 6 16.12 -5.79 -15.63
N LEU A 7 14.86 -5.32 -15.59
CA LEU A 7 14.14 -5.06 -14.33
C LEU A 7 13.83 -6.37 -13.62
N ARG A 8 13.42 -7.41 -14.35
CA ARG A 8 13.15 -8.75 -13.79
C ARG A 8 14.40 -9.39 -13.23
N GLU A 9 15.51 -9.29 -13.93
CA GLU A 9 16.79 -9.84 -13.47
C GLU A 9 17.32 -9.10 -12.24
N ARG A 10 17.08 -7.78 -12.17
CA ARG A 10 17.47 -6.96 -11.02
C ARG A 10 16.59 -7.17 -9.80
N TYR A 11 15.29 -7.37 -10.01
CA TYR A 11 14.27 -7.53 -8.98
C TYR A 11 13.49 -8.82 -9.22
N PRO A 12 14.08 -9.99 -8.92
CA PRO A 12 13.51 -11.28 -9.30
C PRO A 12 12.31 -11.72 -8.44
N ALA A 13 12.16 -11.19 -7.23
CA ALA A 13 11.12 -11.59 -6.28
C ALA A 13 10.05 -10.51 -6.11
N GLU A 14 10.46 -9.33 -5.63
CA GLU A 14 9.56 -8.21 -5.36
C GLU A 14 10.17 -6.89 -5.84
N MET A 15 9.33 -6.00 -6.35
CA MET A 15 9.71 -4.67 -6.80
C MET A 15 8.72 -3.64 -6.24
N THR A 16 9.22 -2.66 -5.50
CA THR A 16 8.44 -1.48 -5.10
C THR A 16 8.66 -0.37 -6.12
N VAL A 17 7.57 0.15 -6.68
CA VAL A 17 7.60 1.30 -7.59
C VAL A 17 7.01 2.52 -6.89
N VAL A 18 7.63 3.68 -7.11
CA VAL A 18 7.21 4.94 -6.51
C VAL A 18 6.67 5.83 -7.62
N VAL A 19 5.35 6.05 -7.62
CA VAL A 19 4.68 6.89 -8.61
C VAL A 19 4.61 8.30 -8.07
N GLN A 20 5.69 9.06 -8.25
CA GLN A 20 5.80 10.45 -7.79
C GLN A 20 6.47 11.33 -8.83
N HIS A 21 6.09 12.61 -8.84
CA HIS A 21 6.60 13.69 -9.71
C HIS A 21 6.41 13.49 -11.22
N TRP A 22 6.60 12.28 -11.74
CA TRP A 22 6.48 11.96 -13.15
C TRP A 22 6.02 10.51 -13.34
N PHE A 23 4.98 10.37 -14.14
CA PHE A 23 4.54 9.13 -14.76
C PHE A 23 3.84 9.50 -16.06
N ASP A 24 3.73 8.55 -16.98
CA ASP A 24 3.01 8.76 -18.24
C ASP A 24 2.28 7.48 -18.65
N ASN A 25 1.36 7.59 -19.63
CA ASN A 25 0.59 6.48 -20.18
C ASN A 25 -0.04 5.58 -19.11
N LEU A 26 -0.59 6.18 -18.05
CA LEU A 26 -1.38 5.44 -17.06
C LEU A 26 -2.72 5.04 -17.70
N ASP A 27 -2.90 3.74 -17.89
CA ASP A 27 -4.12 3.14 -18.41
C ASP A 27 -4.57 2.04 -17.43
N ILE A 28 -5.80 2.16 -16.95
CA ILE A 28 -6.37 1.25 -15.95
C ILE A 28 -7.46 0.43 -16.62
N ARG A 29 -7.37 -0.89 -16.49
CA ARG A 29 -8.26 -1.89 -17.06
C ARG A 29 -8.83 -2.74 -15.92
N ASP A 30 -9.80 -3.59 -16.20
CA ASP A 30 -10.43 -4.44 -15.17
C ASP A 30 -9.44 -5.44 -14.53
N ASP A 31 -8.43 -5.90 -15.27
CA ASP A 31 -7.45 -6.91 -14.84
C ASP A 31 -6.16 -6.33 -14.24
N GLY A 32 -5.96 -5.01 -14.31
CA GLY A 32 -4.74 -4.36 -13.88
C GLY A 32 -4.54 -3.00 -14.53
N PHE A 33 -3.30 -2.51 -14.50
CA PHE A 33 -2.96 -1.22 -15.10
C PHE A 33 -1.63 -1.29 -15.84
N SER A 34 -1.48 -0.42 -16.84
CA SER A 34 -0.18 -0.10 -17.41
C SER A 34 0.22 1.32 -17.06
N ILE A 35 1.53 1.53 -16.87
CA ILE A 35 2.12 2.83 -16.54
C ILE A 35 3.53 2.90 -17.11
N THR A 36 3.94 4.08 -17.55
CA THR A 36 5.33 4.36 -17.93
C THR A 36 6.02 5.09 -16.78
N LEU A 37 7.12 4.53 -16.29
CA LEU A 37 7.94 5.13 -15.23
C LEU A 37 9.39 5.28 -15.71
N ASN A 38 10.08 6.28 -15.16
CA ASN A 38 11.51 6.46 -15.43
C ASN A 38 12.33 5.63 -14.45
N PHE A 39 13.20 4.78 -14.98
CA PHE A 39 14.22 4.08 -14.21
C PHE A 39 15.60 4.63 -14.58
N GLY A 40 16.08 5.59 -13.79
CA GLY A 40 17.21 6.43 -14.20
C GLY A 40 16.77 7.41 -15.29
N ASP A 41 17.42 7.38 -16.44
CA ASP A 41 17.10 8.20 -17.62
C ASP A 41 16.36 7.41 -18.73
N ALA A 42 15.85 6.22 -18.40
CA ALA A 42 15.14 5.35 -19.33
C ALA A 42 13.65 5.24 -18.95
N PRO A 43 12.72 5.76 -19.78
CA PRO A 43 11.29 5.53 -19.61
C PRO A 43 10.96 4.09 -19.99
N GLU A 44 10.35 3.35 -19.06
CA GLU A 44 9.99 1.95 -19.25
C GLU A 44 8.48 1.75 -19.04
N PRO A 45 7.79 1.12 -20.00
CA PRO A 45 6.39 0.73 -19.83
C PRO A 45 6.29 -0.53 -18.97
N LEU A 46 5.39 -0.48 -17.99
CA LEU A 46 5.08 -1.57 -17.08
C LEU A 46 3.62 -1.97 -17.25
N ASN A 47 3.33 -3.27 -17.28
CA ASN A 47 1.97 -3.81 -17.21
C ASN A 47 1.84 -4.69 -15.97
N ILE A 48 1.07 -4.21 -15.01
CA ILE A 48 0.95 -4.73 -13.65
C ILE A 48 -0.49 -5.23 -13.45
N PRO A 49 -0.70 -6.56 -13.37
CA PRO A 49 -1.98 -7.14 -12.96
C PRO A 49 -2.29 -6.76 -11.51
N PHE A 50 -3.57 -6.59 -11.15
CA PHE A 50 -3.93 -6.31 -9.75
C PHE A 50 -3.56 -7.46 -8.80
N ASP A 51 -3.69 -8.70 -9.27
CA ASP A 51 -3.27 -9.91 -8.55
C ASP A 51 -1.77 -9.94 -8.18
N ALA A 52 -0.94 -9.20 -8.93
CA ALA A 52 0.49 -9.10 -8.65
C ALA A 52 0.84 -8.05 -7.57
N LEU A 53 -0.13 -7.27 -7.08
CA LEU A 53 0.11 -6.26 -6.04
C LEU A 53 0.30 -6.93 -4.69
N ARG A 54 1.39 -6.58 -4.00
CA ARG A 54 1.68 -7.05 -2.64
C ARG A 54 1.40 -6.00 -1.58
N THR A 55 1.81 -4.77 -1.86
CA THR A 55 1.62 -3.65 -0.94
C THR A 55 1.31 -2.39 -1.75
N PHE A 56 0.37 -1.59 -1.26
CA PHE A 56 0.08 -0.25 -1.74
C PHE A 56 0.18 0.72 -0.57
N VAL A 57 0.85 1.85 -0.74
CA VAL A 57 1.01 2.85 0.32
C VAL A 57 0.80 4.24 -0.26
N ASP A 58 -0.05 5.04 0.39
CA ASP A 58 -0.18 6.47 0.14
C ASP A 58 0.19 7.26 1.42
N PRO A 59 1.39 7.86 1.47
CA PRO A 59 1.85 8.60 2.64
C PRO A 59 1.09 9.91 2.87
N SER A 60 0.38 10.44 1.86
CA SER A 60 -0.30 11.74 1.95
C SER A 60 -1.52 11.69 2.87
N VAL A 61 -2.08 10.50 3.04
CA VAL A 61 -3.27 10.23 3.85
C VAL A 61 -3.02 9.13 4.89
N GLU A 62 -1.74 8.82 5.16
CA GLU A 62 -1.30 7.79 6.11
C GLU A 62 -2.01 6.44 5.92
N PHE A 63 -2.16 6.03 4.66
CA PHE A 63 -2.92 4.86 4.27
C PHE A 63 -2.02 3.80 3.62
N GLY A 64 -2.33 2.53 3.87
CA GLY A 64 -1.68 1.41 3.19
C GLY A 64 -2.57 0.19 3.13
N LEU A 65 -2.37 -0.61 2.08
CA LEU A 65 -2.98 -1.92 1.87
C LEU A 65 -1.87 -2.94 1.72
N ARG A 66 -2.08 -4.13 2.29
CA ARG A 66 -1.23 -5.30 2.07
C ARG A 66 -2.12 -6.42 1.57
N PHE A 67 -1.68 -7.07 0.51
CA PHE A 67 -2.35 -8.18 -0.12
C PHE A 67 -1.56 -9.45 0.19
N GLU A 68 -2.25 -10.46 0.68
CA GLU A 68 -1.74 -11.82 0.79
C GLU A 68 -2.01 -12.48 -0.57
N ALA A 69 -1.02 -13.14 -1.17
CA ALA A 69 -1.33 -13.97 -2.33
C ALA A 69 -1.78 -15.30 -1.76
N ASP A 70 -3.07 -15.57 -1.83
CA ASP A 70 -3.60 -16.91 -1.68
C ASP A 70 -3.03 -17.76 -2.83
N GLU A 71 -2.03 -18.59 -2.53
CA GLU A 71 -1.45 -19.53 -3.50
C GLU A 71 -2.32 -20.81 -3.68
N ASP A 72 -3.59 -20.79 -3.26
CA ASP A 72 -4.51 -21.92 -3.35
C ASP A 72 -5.87 -21.50 -3.97
N ASP A 73 -6.31 -22.33 -4.91
CA ASP A 73 -7.47 -22.25 -5.81
C ASP A 73 -8.84 -21.77 -5.23
N GLU A 74 -9.61 -21.13 -6.13
CA GLU A 74 -11.08 -21.23 -6.29
C GLU A 74 -12.10 -20.85 -5.19
N GLU A 75 -11.75 -20.24 -4.05
CA GLU A 75 -12.79 -19.89 -3.04
C GLU A 75 -12.93 -18.38 -2.78
N GLU A 76 -14.21 -17.96 -2.71
CA GLU A 76 -14.71 -16.58 -2.66
C GLU A 76 -13.98 -15.65 -1.68
N PRO A 77 -13.92 -14.31 -1.93
CA PRO A 77 -13.14 -13.40 -1.10
C PRO A 77 -13.70 -13.34 0.33
N ALA A 78 -13.05 -14.06 1.24
CA ALA A 78 -13.24 -13.92 2.66
C ALA A 78 -12.60 -12.60 3.11
N LEU A 79 -13.43 -11.59 3.39
CA LEU A 79 -13.04 -10.36 4.05
C LEU A 79 -12.51 -10.71 5.46
N HIS A 80 -11.19 -10.89 5.61
CA HIS A 80 -10.57 -10.96 6.93
C HIS A 80 -10.64 -9.57 7.59
N SER A 81 -11.47 -9.47 8.61
CA SER A 81 -11.48 -8.33 9.54
C SER A 81 -10.28 -8.49 10.47
N VAL A 82 -9.35 -7.54 10.44
CA VAL A 82 -8.25 -7.48 11.42
C VAL A 82 -8.83 -7.04 12.78
N ASP A 83 -9.12 -8.00 13.63
CA ASP A 83 -9.40 -7.77 15.05
C ASP A 83 -8.11 -7.33 15.74
N GLN A 84 -8.02 -6.03 16.07
CA GLN A 84 -6.90 -5.48 16.84
C GLN A 84 -7.11 -5.82 18.32
N GLU A 85 -6.55 -6.94 18.78
CA GLU A 85 -6.18 -7.08 20.18
C GLU A 85 -4.90 -6.27 20.45
N ALA A 86 -5.08 -5.07 21.01
CA ALA A 86 -3.98 -4.28 21.57
C ALA A 86 -3.52 -4.91 22.90
N PRO A 87 -2.21 -5.16 23.12
CA PRO A 87 -1.74 -5.52 24.45
C PRO A 87 -1.63 -4.26 25.32
N GLU A 88 -2.49 -4.14 26.33
CA GLU A 88 -2.29 -3.27 27.48
C GLU A 88 -1.17 -3.80 28.39
N THR A 89 -0.29 -2.90 28.88
CA THR A 89 0.58 -2.90 30.10
C THR A 89 2.00 -2.38 29.77
N GLU A 90 2.71 -1.51 30.49
CA GLU A 90 2.58 -0.57 31.61
C GLU A 90 3.86 0.35 31.55
N PRO A 91 3.95 1.49 32.26
CA PRO A 91 4.79 2.62 31.87
C PRO A 91 6.26 2.51 32.32
N ALA A 92 7.21 2.88 31.45
CA ALA A 92 8.60 3.11 31.81
C ALA A 92 8.92 4.62 31.72
N GLU A 93 9.16 5.18 32.91
CA GLU A 93 9.52 6.56 33.20
C GLU A 93 10.91 6.92 32.63
N ILE A 94 11.00 7.92 31.76
CA ILE A 94 12.25 8.66 31.50
C ILE A 94 11.93 10.16 31.43
N MET A 95 12.64 10.92 32.26
CA MET A 95 12.41 12.33 32.57
C MET A 95 12.77 13.27 31.40
N LEU A 96 11.79 14.12 31.05
CA LEU A 96 11.84 15.58 30.80
C LEU A 96 12.96 16.17 29.90
N VAL A 97 12.54 16.66 28.73
CA VAL A 97 12.80 18.04 28.30
C VAL A 97 11.53 18.60 27.64
N ASP A 98 11.13 19.77 28.11
CA ASP A 98 9.89 20.51 27.88
C ASP A 98 10.02 21.37 26.60
N GLU A 99 8.98 21.39 25.74
CA GLU A 99 8.44 22.64 25.14
C GLU A 99 7.14 22.39 24.34
N GLU A 100 6.05 22.87 24.93
CA GLU A 100 4.83 23.52 24.38
C GLU A 100 3.84 22.80 23.42
N ASP A 101 2.68 22.48 24.03
CA ASP A 101 1.31 22.95 23.70
C ASP A 101 0.68 22.65 22.33
N ALA A 102 -0.15 21.59 22.28
CA ALA A 102 -1.51 21.66 21.71
C ALA A 102 -2.35 20.43 22.11
N PRO A 103 -3.60 20.59 22.58
CA PRO A 103 -4.52 19.47 22.79
C PRO A 103 -5.34 19.23 21.52
N LYS A 104 -5.50 17.97 21.06
CA LYS A 104 -6.62 17.51 20.20
C LYS A 104 -6.58 15.97 20.13
N LYS A 105 -7.44 15.31 20.90
CA LYS A 105 -8.79 14.84 20.52
C LYS A 105 -8.73 13.53 19.75
N ASP A 106 -9.15 12.50 20.47
CA ASP A 106 -9.67 11.19 20.08
C ASP A 106 -9.86 11.01 18.57
N ALA A 107 -9.04 10.15 17.98
CA ALA A 107 -9.19 9.71 16.60
C ALA A 107 -10.48 8.89 16.48
N GLU A 108 -11.51 9.47 15.86
CA GLU A 108 -12.76 8.80 15.56
C GLU A 108 -12.59 7.97 14.29
N ILE A 109 -12.46 6.65 14.48
CA ILE A 109 -12.44 5.66 13.39
C ILE A 109 -13.87 5.47 12.92
N VAL A 110 -14.20 5.95 11.73
CA VAL A 110 -15.52 5.72 11.09
C VAL A 110 -15.45 4.49 10.20
N SER A 111 -16.17 3.44 10.58
CA SER A 111 -16.31 2.21 9.80
C SER A 111 -17.25 2.40 8.60
N LEU A 112 -16.90 1.75 7.49
CA LEU A 112 -17.53 1.85 6.16
C LEU A 112 -18.95 1.24 6.04
N ASP A 113 -19.68 1.11 7.16
CA ASP A 113 -21.06 0.62 7.20
C ASP A 113 -22.09 1.76 7.05
N ALA A 114 -21.67 3.02 7.25
CA ALA A 114 -22.54 4.20 7.21
C ALA A 114 -23.09 4.58 5.82
N PHE A 115 -22.70 3.88 4.76
CA PHE A 115 -23.05 4.23 3.36
C PHE A 115 -23.97 3.23 2.66
N ARG A 116 -24.41 2.15 3.32
CA ARG A 116 -25.44 1.27 2.75
C ARG A 116 -26.83 1.77 3.15
N LYS A 117 -27.57 2.31 2.18
CA LYS A 117 -29.01 2.57 2.27
C LYS A 117 -29.75 1.73 1.24
#